data_AF-A0A9P7XBH0-F1
#
_entry.id   AF-A0A9P7XBH0-F1
#
_cell.length_a   1.000
_cell.length_b   1.000
_cell.length_c   1.000
_cell.angle_alpha   90.00
_cell.angle_beta   90.00
_cell.angle_gamma   90.00
#
_symmetry.space_group_name_H-M   'P 1'
#
loop_
_entity.id
_entity.type
_entity.pdbx_description
1 polymer ?
#
loop_
_entity_poly.entity_id
_entity_poly.type
_entity_poly.pdbx_seq_one_letter_code
_entity_poly.pdbx_strand_id
1 'polypeptide(L)'
;MSHRNEDTNAPPNAGSGDFSSGGKDWLSISNLWDHLLLLSAFRKTFLSLTGGVELESQPPKTRLSPPYTFLAKATYRFERWNQTFPESHIGPLNRAELPPMDVLILFYTFMLSPWLYFEDIQLRFRALRSIGPFPLREVVSTACL
;
A
#
# COMPACT_ATOMS: atom_id res chain seq x y z
N MET A 1 -40.06 -46.16 7.27
CA MET A 1 -40.11 -44.73 7.64
C MET A 1 -38.70 -44.20 7.57
N SER A 2 -38.40 -43.61 6.41
CA SER A 2 -37.12 -43.01 6.04
C SER A 2 -37.11 -41.57 6.53
N HIS A 3 -35.98 -41.10 7.07
CA HIS A 3 -35.28 -39.86 6.71
C HIS A 3 -34.27 -39.52 7.82
N ARG A 4 -32.99 -39.78 7.51
CA ARG A 4 -31.79 -39.33 8.21
C ARG A 4 -31.59 -37.86 7.81
N ASN A 5 -31.68 -36.93 8.76
CA ASN A 5 -31.35 -35.53 8.54
C ASN A 5 -29.84 -35.34 8.71
N GLU A 6 -29.15 -35.17 7.59
CA GLU A 6 -27.78 -34.66 7.50
C GLU A 6 -27.85 -33.14 7.51
N ASP A 7 -27.84 -32.54 8.71
CA ASP A 7 -27.66 -31.10 8.83
C ASP A 7 -26.18 -30.77 8.61
N THR A 8 -25.95 -30.36 7.38
CA THR A 8 -24.72 -29.92 6.75
C THR A 8 -24.06 -28.81 7.57
N ASN A 9 -22.83 -29.08 8.04
CA ASN A 9 -21.90 -28.08 8.54
C ASN A 9 -21.61 -27.05 7.43
N ALA A 10 -22.35 -25.95 7.40
CA ALA A 10 -21.97 -24.77 6.62
C ALA A 10 -20.92 -23.98 7.42
N PRO A 11 -19.73 -23.67 6.85
CA PRO A 11 -18.77 -22.83 7.53
C PRO A 11 -19.35 -21.43 7.77
N PRO A 12 -18.97 -20.74 8.86
CA PRO A 12 -19.42 -19.38 9.13
C PRO A 12 -19.00 -18.51 7.95
N ASN A 13 -20.01 -17.90 7.33
CA ASN A 13 -19.96 -16.93 6.26
C ASN A 13 -18.70 -16.06 6.44
N ALA A 14 -17.67 -16.35 5.64
CA ALA A 14 -16.51 -15.50 5.54
C ALA A 14 -17.05 -14.14 5.11
N GLY A 15 -17.04 -13.17 6.02
CA GLY A 15 -17.50 -11.82 5.73
C GLY A 15 -16.79 -11.36 4.48
N SER A 16 -17.52 -11.37 3.37
CA SER A 16 -17.22 -10.56 2.20
C SER A 16 -16.98 -9.19 2.78
N GLY A 17 -15.71 -8.79 2.80
CA GLY A 17 -15.35 -7.40 3.02
C GLY A 17 -16.02 -6.67 1.90
N ASP A 18 -17.24 -6.22 2.18
CA ASP A 18 -18.01 -5.35 1.33
C ASP A 18 -17.16 -4.09 1.28
N PHE A 19 -16.30 -4.02 0.26
CA PHE A 19 -15.72 -2.78 -0.20
C PHE A 19 -16.90 -2.05 -0.80
N SER A 20 -17.81 -1.58 0.07
CA SER A 20 -19.02 -0.88 -0.30
C SER A 20 -18.53 0.35 -1.05
N SER A 21 -18.52 0.21 -2.38
CA SER A 21 -18.38 1.27 -3.36
C SER A 21 -19.61 2.16 -3.20
N GLY A 22 -19.59 2.98 -2.14
CA GLY A 22 -20.42 4.16 -2.04
C GLY A 22 -20.00 5.07 -3.17
N GLY A 23 -20.80 5.09 -4.24
CA GLY A 23 -20.55 5.89 -5.43
C GLY A 23 -20.35 7.37 -5.08
N LYS A 24 -19.11 7.85 -5.23
CA LYS A 24 -18.79 9.26 -5.49
C LYS A 24 -17.35 9.40 -5.99
N ASP A 25 -17.24 9.67 -7.29
CA ASP A 25 -16.16 10.43 -7.91
C ASP A 25 -14.71 9.98 -7.61
N TRP A 26 -14.38 8.71 -7.86
CA TRP A 26 -12.97 8.28 -7.91
C TRP A 26 -12.17 9.09 -8.96
N LEU A 27 -12.85 9.53 -10.03
CA LEU A 27 -12.37 10.43 -11.09
C LEU A 27 -12.76 11.90 -10.86
N SER A 28 -12.52 12.44 -9.67
CA SER A 28 -12.51 13.90 -9.54
C SER A 28 -11.24 14.47 -10.15
N ILE A 29 -11.33 15.61 -10.84
CA ILE A 29 -10.15 16.39 -11.27
C ILE A 29 -9.22 16.66 -10.08
N SER A 30 -9.78 16.88 -8.89
CA SER A 30 -9.00 17.04 -7.65
C SER A 30 -8.16 15.81 -7.33
N ASN A 31 -8.73 14.61 -7.43
CA ASN A 31 -8.00 13.37 -7.15
C ASN A 31 -6.88 13.16 -8.18
N LEU A 32 -7.13 13.49 -9.45
CA LEU A 32 -6.11 13.42 -10.49
C LEU A 32 -4.93 14.35 -10.17
N TRP A 33 -5.20 15.58 -9.76
CA TRP A 33 -4.15 16.52 -9.33
C TRP A 33 -3.37 16.00 -8.13
N ASP A 34 -4.06 15.47 -7.13
CA ASP A 34 -3.44 14.86 -5.96
C ASP A 34 -2.51 13.71 -6.34
N HIS A 35 -2.94 12.82 -7.25
CA HIS A 35 -2.11 11.75 -7.79
C HIS A 35 -0.90 12.28 -8.57
N LEU A 36 -1.06 13.29 -9.42
CA LEU A 36 0.05 13.88 -10.17
C LEU A 36 1.07 14.56 -9.25
N LEU A 37 0.60 15.27 -8.21
CA LEU A 37 1.44 15.87 -7.19
C LEU A 37 2.22 14.79 -6.44
N LEU A 38 1.54 13.72 -6.02
CA LEU A 38 2.17 12.58 -5.36
C LEU A 38 3.26 11.95 -6.23
N LEU A 39 2.97 11.66 -7.50
CA LEU A 39 3.93 11.09 -8.46
C LEU A 39 5.13 12.02 -8.67
N SER A 40 4.90 13.34 -8.70
CA SER A 40 5.99 14.32 -8.81
C SER A 40 6.89 14.30 -7.58
N ALA A 41 6.33 14.17 -6.38
CA ALA A 41 7.07 14.13 -5.14
C ALA A 41 7.82 12.80 -4.96
N PHE A 42 7.22 11.69 -5.42
CA PHE A 42 7.89 10.40 -5.53
C PHE A 42 9.09 10.45 -6.46
N ARG A 43 8.94 11.05 -7.64
CA ARG A 43 10.04 11.22 -8.59
C ARG A 43 11.17 12.06 -7.98
N LYS A 44 10.87 13.19 -7.34
CA LYS A 44 11.87 14.02 -6.65
C LYS A 44 12.62 13.24 -5.57
N THR A 45 11.89 12.50 -4.74
CA THR A 45 12.44 11.67 -3.65
C THR A 45 13.37 10.60 -4.21
N PHE A 46 12.92 9.88 -5.24
CA PHE A 46 13.72 8.86 -5.91
C PHE A 46 15.02 9.44 -6.47
N LEU A 47 14.94 10.51 -7.27
CA LEU A 47 16.12 11.15 -7.86
C LEU A 47 17.09 11.69 -6.80
N SER A 48 16.58 12.26 -5.71
CA SER A 48 17.40 12.76 -4.60
C SER A 48 18.18 11.64 -3.91
N LEU A 49 17.57 10.45 -3.76
CA LEU A 49 18.19 9.32 -3.08
C LEU A 49 19.07 8.45 -3.99
N THR A 50 18.78 8.40 -5.29
CA THR A 50 19.60 7.67 -6.27
C THR A 50 20.68 8.53 -6.91
N GLY A 51 20.70 9.85 -6.65
CA GLY A 51 21.62 10.78 -7.31
C GLY A 51 21.31 10.98 -8.79
N GLY A 52 20.05 10.81 -9.18
CA GLY A 52 19.63 10.90 -10.58
C GLY A 52 19.96 9.66 -11.44
N VAL A 53 20.48 8.60 -10.83
CA VAL A 53 20.76 7.34 -11.53
C VAL A 53 19.42 6.64 -11.85
N GLU A 54 19.21 6.36 -13.13
CA GLU A 54 18.04 5.62 -13.61
C GLU A 54 18.19 4.11 -13.37
N LEU A 55 17.05 3.42 -13.34
CA LEU A 55 17.03 1.96 -13.18
C LEU A 55 17.55 1.30 -14.47
N GLU A 56 18.65 0.57 -14.35
CA GLU A 56 19.17 -0.22 -15.47
C GLU A 56 18.21 -1.38 -15.79
N SER A 57 18.11 -1.74 -17.07
CA SER A 57 17.27 -2.85 -17.54
C SER A 57 17.77 -4.22 -17.10
N GLN A 58 19.00 -4.32 -16.58
CA GLN A 58 19.56 -5.55 -16.01
C GLN A 58 19.98 -5.33 -14.55
N PRO A 59 19.75 -6.32 -13.67
CA PRO A 59 20.22 -6.25 -12.29
C PRO A 59 21.75 -6.26 -12.24
N PRO A 60 22.38 -5.42 -11.41
CA PRO A 60 23.82 -5.27 -11.38
C PRO A 60 24.47 -6.53 -10.80
N LYS A 61 25.51 -7.01 -11.47
CA LYS A 61 26.14 -8.32 -11.20
C LYS A 61 27.00 -8.36 -9.93
N THR A 62 27.41 -7.22 -9.38
CA THR A 62 28.48 -7.16 -8.36
C THR A 62 28.23 -6.20 -7.20
N ARG A 63 27.49 -5.10 -7.40
CA ARG A 63 27.05 -4.19 -6.32
C ARG A 63 25.64 -3.72 -6.59
N LEU A 64 24.81 -3.62 -5.54
CA LEU A 64 23.49 -3.02 -5.66
C LEU A 64 23.65 -1.56 -6.12
N SER A 65 23.16 -1.23 -7.31
CA SER A 65 23.16 0.15 -7.78
C SER A 65 22.25 1.01 -6.88
N PRO A 66 22.38 2.35 -6.90
CA PRO A 66 21.61 3.22 -6.02
C PRO A 66 20.08 2.97 -6.06
N PRO A 67 19.45 2.73 -7.23
CA PRO A 67 18.05 2.31 -7.31
C PRO A 67 17.72 1.02 -6.55
N TYR A 68 18.52 -0.05 -6.69
CA TYR A 68 18.27 -1.31 -5.97
C TYR A 68 18.52 -1.16 -4.47
N THR A 69 19.52 -0.37 -4.08
CA THR A 69 19.78 -0.06 -2.66
C THR A 69 18.62 0.73 -2.06
N PHE A 70 18.09 1.71 -2.80
CA PHE A 70 16.89 2.46 -2.42
C PHE A 70 15.72 1.50 -2.21
N LEU A 71 15.44 0.64 -3.20
CA LEU A 71 14.32 -0.31 -3.13
C LEU A 71 14.46 -1.25 -1.92
N ALA A 72 15.63 -1.85 -1.71
CA ALA A 72 15.86 -2.76 -0.58
C ALA A 72 15.66 -2.06 0.79
N LYS A 73 16.15 -0.82 0.93
CA LYS A 73 15.96 -0.03 2.15
C LYS A 73 14.51 0.37 2.36
N ALA A 74 13.83 0.81 1.30
CA ALA A 74 12.42 1.15 1.35
C ALA A 74 11.59 -0.07 1.76
N THR A 75 11.87 -1.26 1.21
CA THR A 75 11.14 -2.49 1.54
C THR A 75 11.33 -2.86 3.00
N TYR A 76 12.58 -2.82 3.49
CA TYR A 76 12.87 -3.06 4.90
C TYR A 76 12.14 -2.06 5.82
N ARG A 77 12.13 -0.77 5.46
CA ARG A 77 11.42 0.27 6.23
C ARG A 77 9.91 0.09 6.19
N PHE A 78 9.36 -0.32 5.04
CA PHE A 78 7.94 -0.63 4.89
C PHE A 78 7.53 -1.79 5.79
N GLU A 79 8.29 -2.89 5.79
CA GLU A 79 8.04 -4.04 6.67
C GLU A 79 8.07 -3.63 8.15
N ARG A 80 9.06 -2.82 8.53
CA ARG A 80 9.20 -2.29 9.90
C ARG A 80 8.06 -1.36 10.28
N TRP A 81 7.67 -0.45 9.40
CA TRP A 81 6.53 0.45 9.62
C TRP A 81 5.23 -0.33 9.77
N ASN A 82 4.99 -1.32 8.92
CA ASN A 82 3.81 -2.17 9.01
C ASN A 82 3.72 -2.92 10.36
N GLN A 83 4.86 -3.30 10.95
CA GLN A 83 4.91 -3.93 12.29
C GLN A 83 4.58 -2.96 13.44
N THR A 84 4.56 -1.65 13.21
CA THR A 84 4.21 -0.67 14.26
C THR A 84 2.71 -0.57 14.52
N PHE A 85 1.87 -1.06 13.60
CA PHE A 85 0.43 -1.05 13.76
C PHE A 85 -0.03 -2.30 14.50
N PRO A 86 -0.72 -2.16 15.62
CA PRO A 86 -1.38 -3.29 16.24
C PRO A 86 -2.48 -3.80 15.31
N GLU A 87 -2.78 -5.11 15.36
CA GLU A 87 -3.89 -5.71 14.59
C GLU A 87 -5.26 -5.07 14.90
N SER A 88 -5.36 -4.34 16.02
CA SER A 88 -6.54 -3.59 16.45
C SER A 88 -6.62 -2.16 15.91
N HIS A 89 -5.63 -1.67 15.16
CA HIS A 89 -5.71 -0.35 14.53
C HIS A 89 -6.76 -0.41 13.42
N ILE A 90 -7.79 0.43 13.50
CA ILE A 90 -8.90 0.45 12.55
C ILE A 90 -9.09 1.88 12.06
N GLY A 91 -9.10 2.04 10.74
CA GLY A 91 -9.40 3.32 10.09
C GLY A 91 -8.19 3.92 9.35
N PRO A 92 -8.41 5.03 8.63
CA PRO A 92 -7.39 5.67 7.81
C PRO A 92 -6.23 6.22 8.65
N LEU A 93 -5.03 6.23 8.05
CA LEU A 93 -3.83 6.79 8.66
C LEU A 93 -3.98 8.28 8.90
N ASN A 94 -3.62 8.72 10.11
CA ASN A 94 -3.44 10.13 10.43
C ASN A 94 -2.06 10.63 9.96
N ARG A 95 -1.88 11.95 9.87
CA ARG A 95 -0.58 12.55 9.46
C ARG A 95 0.61 12.11 10.30
N ALA A 96 0.42 11.87 11.60
CA ALA A 96 1.48 11.42 12.50
C ALA A 96 1.88 9.95 12.29
N GLU A 97 1.03 9.17 11.62
CA GLU A 97 1.21 7.73 11.35
C GLU A 97 1.76 7.48 9.95
N LEU A 98 1.83 8.54 9.12
CA LEU A 98 2.38 8.46 7.77
C LEU A 98 3.87 8.10 7.81
N PRO A 99 4.29 7.08 7.05
CA PRO A 99 5.70 6.74 6.99
C PRO A 99 6.48 7.73 6.11
N PRO A 100 7.81 7.65 6.13
CA PRO A 100 8.65 8.42 5.22
C PRO A 100 8.30 8.20 3.73
N MET A 101 8.67 9.15 2.89
CA MET A 101 8.24 9.19 1.48
C MET A 101 8.69 7.97 0.65
N ASP A 102 9.86 7.39 0.95
CA ASP A 102 10.34 6.15 0.32
C ASP A 102 9.45 4.94 0.61
N VAL A 103 8.90 4.88 1.83
CA VAL A 103 7.94 3.84 2.23
C VAL A 103 6.58 4.07 1.58
N LEU A 104 6.14 5.33 1.47
CA LEU A 104 4.89 5.69 0.78
C LEU A 104 4.94 5.34 -0.71
N ILE A 105 6.09 5.47 -1.37
CA ILE A 105 6.30 5.01 -2.75
C ILE A 105 5.98 3.52 -2.86
N LEU A 106 6.56 2.70 -1.98
CA LEU A 106 6.32 1.26 -1.98
C LEU A 106 4.86 0.92 -1.70
N PHE A 107 4.27 1.53 -0.68
CA PHE A 107 2.88 1.31 -0.34
C PHE A 107 1.96 1.60 -1.52
N TYR A 108 2.20 2.71 -2.22
CA TYR A 108 1.46 3.07 -3.44
C TYR A 108 1.66 2.04 -4.55
N THR A 109 2.88 1.55 -4.77
CA THR A 109 3.14 0.53 -5.82
C THR A 109 2.43 -0.79 -5.55
N PHE A 110 2.30 -1.21 -4.28
CA PHE A 110 1.52 -2.40 -3.95
C PHE A 110 0.06 -2.24 -4.37
N MET A 111 -0.54 -1.06 -4.12
CA MET A 111 -1.94 -0.80 -4.50
C MET A 111 -2.18 -0.73 -6.02
N LEU A 112 -1.14 -0.55 -6.84
CA LEU A 112 -1.27 -0.58 -8.31
C LEU A 112 -1.54 -1.99 -8.86
N SER A 113 -1.27 -3.04 -8.08
CA SER A 113 -1.63 -4.42 -8.42
C SER A 113 -2.64 -4.96 -7.39
N PRO A 114 -3.95 -4.76 -7.62
CA PRO A 114 -4.98 -5.09 -6.62
C PRO A 114 -4.97 -6.56 -6.19
N TRP A 115 -4.63 -7.47 -7.11
CA TRP A 115 -4.60 -8.90 -6.82
C TRP A 115 -3.41 -9.29 -5.93
N LEU A 116 -2.21 -8.81 -6.27
CA LEU A 116 -1.02 -9.01 -5.43
C LEU A 116 -1.18 -8.33 -4.06
N TYR A 117 -1.75 -7.13 -4.04
CA TYR A 117 -2.04 -6.41 -2.80
C TYR A 117 -2.97 -7.20 -1.88
N PHE A 118 -4.04 -7.77 -2.44
CA PHE A 118 -4.99 -8.58 -1.68
C PHE A 118 -4.31 -9.81 -1.05
N GLU A 119 -3.51 -10.54 -1.82
CA GLU A 119 -2.77 -11.71 -1.32
C GLU A 119 -1.73 -11.32 -0.26
N ASP A 120 -0.94 -10.28 -0.54
CA ASP A 120 0.08 -9.78 0.38
C ASP A 120 -0.53 -9.28 1.70
N ILE A 121 -1.70 -8.63 1.68
CA ILE A 121 -2.40 -8.25 2.92
C ILE A 121 -2.83 -9.49 3.73
N GLN A 122 -3.32 -10.54 3.07
CA GLN A 122 -3.75 -11.73 3.79
C GLN A 122 -2.58 -12.48 4.45
N LEU A 123 -1.47 -12.57 3.75
CA LEU A 123 -0.34 -13.41 4.14
C LEU A 123 0.73 -12.67 4.94
N ARG A 124 1.05 -11.42 4.55
CA ARG A 124 2.26 -10.72 5.00
C ARG A 124 1.98 -9.39 5.72
N PHE A 125 1.02 -8.62 5.25
CA PHE A 125 0.75 -7.26 5.72
C PHE A 125 -0.67 -7.10 6.27
N ARG A 126 -1.03 -7.95 7.24
CA ARG A 126 -2.39 -8.00 7.80
C ARG A 126 -2.88 -6.67 8.37
N ALA A 127 -1.97 -5.89 8.96
CA ALA A 127 -2.29 -4.56 9.50
C ALA A 127 -2.75 -3.57 8.42
N LEU A 128 -2.32 -3.73 7.15
CA LEU A 128 -2.81 -2.86 6.07
C LEU A 128 -4.28 -3.10 5.73
N ARG A 129 -4.84 -4.28 6.09
CA ARG A 129 -6.26 -4.56 5.89
C ARG A 129 -7.13 -3.58 6.64
N SER A 130 -6.70 -3.19 7.84
CA SER A 130 -7.51 -2.40 8.77
C SER A 130 -7.32 -0.89 8.60
N ILE A 131 -6.29 -0.49 7.87
CA ILE A 131 -5.98 0.91 7.55
C ILE A 131 -6.91 1.49 6.44
N GLY A 132 -7.45 0.64 5.57
CA GLY A 132 -8.34 1.07 4.50
C GLY A 132 -7.61 1.63 3.27
N PRO A 133 -8.20 2.59 2.51
CA PRO A 133 -7.63 3.08 1.26
C PRO A 133 -6.33 3.88 1.47
N PHE A 134 -5.54 4.05 0.41
CA PHE A 134 -4.35 4.90 0.46
C PHE A 134 -4.72 6.32 0.90
N PRO A 135 -4.04 6.91 1.92
CA PRO A 135 -4.35 8.23 2.45
C PRO A 135 -3.81 9.35 1.54
N LEU A 136 -4.35 9.43 0.31
CA LEU A 136 -3.83 10.29 -0.75
C LEU A 136 -3.79 11.76 -0.34
N ARG A 137 -4.87 12.25 0.29
CA ARG A 137 -5.00 13.66 0.68
C ARG A 137 -4.03 14.03 1.79
N GLU A 138 -3.88 13.15 2.77
CA GLU A 138 -2.98 13.34 3.89
C GLU A 138 -1.54 13.40 3.39
N VAL A 139 -1.15 12.48 2.49
CA VAL A 139 0.19 12.45 1.91
C VAL A 139 0.48 13.70 1.07
N VAL A 140 -0.42 14.09 0.15
CA VAL A 140 -0.23 15.28 -0.70
C VAL A 140 -0.09 16.54 0.15
N SER A 141 -0.88 16.65 1.24
CA SER A 141 -0.76 17.78 2.16
C SER A 141 0.59 17.87 2.88
N THR A 142 1.30 16.75 3.02
CA THR A 142 2.66 16.72 3.60
C THR A 142 3.77 16.89 2.57
N ALA A 143 3.53 16.50 1.31
CA ALA A 143 4.51 16.53 0.23
C ALA A 143 4.67 17.91 -0.44
N CYS A 144 3.76 18.86 -0.16
CA CYS A 144 3.76 20.21 -0.72
C CYS A 144 4.45 21.28 0.15
N LEU A 145 5.14 20.90 1.23
CA LEU A 145 6.05 21.76 2.01
C LEU A 145 7.50 21.58 1.52
#